data_AF-A0AAF0J5C5-F1
#
_entry.id   AF-A0AAF0J5C5-F1
#
_cell.length_a   1.000
_cell.length_b   1.000
_cell.length_c   1.000
_cell.angle_alpha   90.00
_cell.angle_beta   90.00
_cell.angle_gamma   90.00
#
_symmetry.space_group_name_H-M   'P 1'
#
loop_
_entity.id
_entity.type
_entity.pdbx_description
1 polymer ?
#
loop_
_entity_poly.entity_id
_entity_poly.type
_entity_poly.pdbx_seq_one_letter_code
_entity_poly.pdbx_strand_id
1 'polypeptide(L)'
;MHGASHRALLAFHHILSSKKIKTLHAWSQELELQGLLKVGYPGMLLVADRAPTSTRVPEYVRRIKRLPWQSCEVRAYGPVPLPTLDGLTHALHTLAVPASVSRRSGLVQLERMKDLSAFMQAADAAAPPPFHGTLSWAAFYRQAWRAS
;
A
#
# COMPACT_ATOMS: atom_id res chain seq x y z
N MET A 1 -7.96 9.65 22.16
CA MET A 1 -7.63 10.35 20.89
C MET A 1 -7.20 9.28 19.90
N HIS A 2 -7.98 9.04 18.83
CA HIS A 2 -7.54 8.13 17.78
C HIS A 2 -6.44 8.83 16.97
N GLY A 3 -5.26 8.21 16.85
CA GLY A 3 -4.17 8.74 16.03
C GLY A 3 -4.55 8.80 14.55
N ALA A 4 -3.89 9.66 13.79
CA ALA A 4 -4.10 9.73 12.35
C ALA A 4 -3.55 8.48 11.65
N SER A 5 -4.36 7.83 10.81
CA SER A 5 -3.91 6.77 9.91
C SER A 5 -2.93 7.34 8.88
N HIS A 6 -1.95 6.54 8.49
CA HIS A 6 -0.95 6.91 7.50
C HIS A 6 -0.87 5.91 6.36
N ARG A 7 -0.20 6.35 5.31
CA ARG A 7 0.14 5.56 4.12
C ARG A 7 1.57 5.81 3.69
N ALA A 8 2.16 4.83 3.01
CA ALA A 8 3.47 4.94 2.39
C ALA A 8 3.49 4.26 1.02
N LEU A 9 4.30 4.81 0.12
CA LEU A 9 4.67 4.16 -1.14
C LEU A 9 6.18 3.93 -1.18
N LEU A 10 6.57 2.69 -1.44
CA LEU A 10 7.96 2.27 -1.58
C LEU A 10 8.22 1.73 -2.98
N ALA A 11 9.37 2.09 -3.53
CA ALA A 11 9.88 1.57 -4.79
C ALA A 11 11.13 0.72 -4.54
N PHE A 12 11.28 -0.32 -5.36
CA PHE A 12 12.38 -1.28 -5.28
C PHE A 12 12.86 -1.56 -6.70
N HIS A 13 14.16 -1.85 -6.85
CA HIS A 13 14.68 -2.35 -8.14
C HIS A 13 13.92 -3.59 -8.60
N HIS A 14 13.67 -4.55 -7.69
CA HIS A 14 12.72 -5.65 -7.87
C HIS A 14 12.33 -6.28 -6.54
N ILE A 15 11.23 -7.05 -6.55
CA ILE A 15 10.83 -7.93 -5.45
C ILE A 15 10.62 -9.34 -6.03
N LEU A 16 11.65 -10.18 -5.96
CA LEU A 16 11.63 -11.56 -6.50
C LEU A 16 11.74 -12.64 -5.42
N SER A 17 12.42 -12.34 -4.31
CA SER A 17 12.67 -13.32 -3.25
C SER A 17 11.36 -13.73 -2.60
N SER A 18 10.98 -15.00 -2.77
CA SER A 18 9.80 -15.60 -2.13
C SER A 18 9.83 -15.47 -0.60
N LYS A 19 11.04 -15.55 0.00
CA LYS A 19 11.25 -15.28 1.44
C LYS A 19 10.84 -13.86 1.81
N LYS A 20 11.34 -12.85 1.09
CA LYS A 20 10.98 -11.44 1.35
C LYS A 20 9.50 -11.20 1.13
N ILE A 21 8.90 -11.74 0.07
CA ILE A 21 7.47 -11.64 -0.21
C ILE A 21 6.65 -12.20 0.97
N LYS A 22 6.94 -13.43 1.42
CA LYS A 22 6.28 -14.02 2.60
C LYS A 22 6.45 -13.18 3.85
N THR A 23 7.64 -12.63 4.07
CA THR A 23 7.92 -11.72 5.20
C THR A 23 7.09 -10.44 5.15
N LEU A 24 6.97 -9.79 3.97
CA LEU A 24 6.13 -8.60 3.80
C LEU A 24 4.66 -8.91 4.12
N HIS A 25 4.13 -10.01 3.59
CA HIS A 25 2.76 -10.44 3.91
C HIS A 25 2.58 -10.71 5.42
N ALA A 26 3.51 -11.44 6.05
CA ALA A 26 3.43 -11.76 7.47
C ALA A 26 3.43 -10.49 8.36
N TRP A 27 4.37 -9.57 8.12
CA TRP A 27 4.44 -8.32 8.86
C TRP A 27 3.25 -7.39 8.60
N SER A 28 2.70 -7.37 7.38
CA SER A 28 1.47 -6.60 7.10
C SER A 28 0.29 -7.10 7.93
N GLN A 29 0.23 -8.41 8.20
CA GLN A 29 -0.80 -8.97 9.04
C GLN A 29 -0.55 -8.68 10.52
N GLU A 30 0.69 -8.87 10.97
CA GLU A 30 1.10 -8.60 12.35
C GLU A 30 0.82 -7.14 12.75
N LEU A 31 1.07 -6.19 11.85
CA LEU A 31 0.92 -4.77 12.10
C LEU A 31 -0.45 -4.22 11.71
N GLU A 32 -1.39 -5.09 11.33
CA GLU A 32 -2.74 -4.73 10.89
C GLU A 32 -2.73 -3.65 9.79
N LEU A 33 -1.88 -3.86 8.79
CA LEU A 33 -1.74 -3.01 7.62
C LEU A 33 -2.45 -3.63 6.43
N GLN A 34 -2.74 -2.80 5.43
CA GLN A 34 -3.32 -3.20 4.16
C GLN A 34 -2.66 -2.49 2.98
N GLY A 35 -2.86 -2.99 1.76
CA GLY A 35 -2.39 -2.34 0.55
C GLY A 35 -2.04 -3.29 -0.59
N LEU A 36 -1.07 -2.90 -1.40
CA LEU A 36 -0.72 -3.56 -2.66
C LEU A 36 0.77 -3.87 -2.69
N LEU A 37 1.11 -5.11 -3.06
CA LEU A 37 2.49 -5.56 -3.26
C LEU A 37 2.69 -5.96 -4.72
N LYS A 38 3.33 -5.11 -5.53
CA LYS A 38 3.68 -5.46 -6.90
C LYS A 38 5.05 -6.12 -6.93
N VAL A 39 5.09 -7.39 -7.33
CA VAL A 39 6.31 -8.20 -7.42
C VAL A 39 6.96 -8.09 -8.80
N GLY A 40 8.20 -8.59 -8.95
CA GLY A 40 8.96 -8.49 -10.19
C GLY A 40 9.64 -7.13 -10.38
N TYR A 41 9.78 -6.69 -11.64
CA TYR A 41 10.52 -5.47 -12.04
C TYR A 41 9.58 -4.36 -12.57
N PRO A 42 9.74 -3.09 -12.13
CA PRO A 42 10.26 -2.71 -10.82
C PRO A 42 9.36 -3.27 -9.71
N GLY A 43 9.87 -3.38 -8.48
CA GLY A 43 9.05 -3.78 -7.33
C GLY A 43 8.37 -2.57 -6.70
N MET A 44 7.15 -2.74 -6.19
CA MET A 44 6.45 -1.68 -5.45
C MET A 44 5.67 -2.19 -4.26
N LEU A 45 5.53 -1.33 -3.26
CA LEU A 45 4.65 -1.54 -2.12
C LEU A 45 3.90 -0.26 -1.81
N LEU A 46 2.58 -0.32 -1.88
CA LEU A 46 1.68 0.65 -1.28
C LEU A 46 1.15 0.05 0.02
N VAL A 47 1.22 0.79 1.12
CA VAL A 47 0.74 0.32 2.42
C VAL A 47 0.03 1.43 3.18
N ALA A 48 -0.99 1.05 3.95
CA ALA A 48 -1.75 1.92 4.83
C ALA A 48 -2.14 1.17 6.10
N ASP A 49 -2.52 1.90 7.15
CA ASP A 49 -3.20 1.31 8.30
C ASP A 49 -4.53 0.65 7.85
N ARG A 50 -4.92 -0.48 8.44
CA ARG A 50 -6.19 -1.15 8.11
C ARG A 50 -7.40 -0.49 8.76
N ALA A 51 -7.19 0.24 9.86
CA ALA A 51 -8.23 0.89 10.64
C ALA A 51 -7.74 2.24 11.23
N PRO A 52 -8.64 3.13 11.67
CA PRO A 52 -8.31 4.34 12.43
C PRO A 52 -7.58 4.05 13.75
N THR A 53 -6.23 4.09 13.74
CA THR A 53 -5.41 3.79 14.92
C THR A 53 -4.11 4.59 14.92
N SER A 54 -3.36 4.49 16.03
CA SER A 54 -1.96 4.95 16.06
C SER A 54 -1.15 4.19 15.02
N THR A 55 -0.68 4.92 14.01
CA THR A 55 -0.11 4.30 12.81
C THR A 55 1.04 3.33 13.09
N ARG A 56 1.03 2.19 12.40
CA ARG A 56 2.12 1.21 12.41
C ARG A 56 2.96 1.24 11.13
N VAL A 57 2.61 2.11 10.18
CA VAL A 57 3.31 2.26 8.89
C VAL A 57 4.80 2.57 9.07
N PRO A 58 5.23 3.51 9.95
CA PRO A 58 6.66 3.79 10.13
C PRO A 58 7.46 2.57 10.59
N GLU A 59 6.88 1.75 11.47
CA GLU A 59 7.52 0.53 11.95
C GLU A 59 7.68 -0.50 10.83
N TYR A 60 6.65 -0.66 9.99
CA TYR A 60 6.72 -1.55 8.84
C TYR A 60 7.79 -1.11 7.84
N VAL A 61 7.83 0.18 7.49
CA VAL A 61 8.85 0.76 6.63
C VAL A 61 10.25 0.55 7.21
N ARG A 62 10.43 0.76 8.52
CA ARG A 62 11.70 0.52 9.21
C ARG A 62 12.17 -0.93 9.10
N ARG A 63 11.27 -1.91 9.30
CA ARG A 63 11.59 -3.35 9.14
C ARG A 63 11.97 -3.69 7.71
N ILE A 64 11.25 -3.15 6.72
CA ILE A 64 11.53 -3.37 5.30
C ILE A 64 12.90 -2.84 4.93
N LYS A 65 13.24 -1.60 5.30
CA LYS A 65 14.54 -0.99 4.95
C LYS A 65 15.75 -1.73 5.55
N ARG A 66 15.55 -2.54 6.59
CA ARG A 66 16.60 -3.38 7.20
C ARG A 66 16.86 -4.69 6.46
N LEU A 67 15.97 -5.10 5.56
CA LEU A 67 16.23 -6.24 4.70
C LEU A 67 17.26 -5.84 3.62
N PRO A 68 18.10 -6.79 3.15
CA PRO A 68 19.08 -6.49 2.11
C PRO A 68 18.38 -6.27 0.77
N TRP A 69 18.36 -5.05 0.25
CA TRP A 69 17.80 -4.71 -1.07
C TRP A 69 18.88 -4.12 -1.97
N GLN A 70 18.75 -4.31 -3.28
CA GLN A 70 19.58 -3.58 -4.24
C GLN A 70 19.23 -2.08 -4.25
N SER A 71 17.93 -1.78 -4.21
CA SER A 71 17.42 -0.45 -3.88
C SER A 71 16.07 -0.57 -3.17
N CYS A 72 15.83 0.34 -2.22
CA CYS A 72 14.57 0.48 -1.51
C CYS A 72 14.40 1.95 -1.12
N GLU A 73 13.45 2.62 -1.74
CA GLU A 73 13.21 4.05 -1.56
C GLU A 73 11.79 4.28 -1.08
N VAL A 74 11.61 5.17 -0.10
CA VAL A 74 10.30 5.67 0.29
C VAL A 74 9.98 6.85 -0.64
N ARG A 75 9.05 6.64 -1.56
CA ARG A 75 8.66 7.63 -2.58
C ARG A 75 7.65 8.64 -2.07
N ALA A 76 6.81 8.22 -1.12
CA ALA A 76 5.87 9.09 -0.43
C ALA A 76 5.48 8.49 0.92
N TYR A 77 5.19 9.37 1.88
CA TYR A 77 4.65 9.02 3.19
C TYR A 77 3.78 10.18 3.68
N GLY A 78 2.66 9.88 4.31
CA GLY A 78 1.81 10.93 4.89
C GLY A 78 0.52 10.39 5.49
N PRO A 79 -0.27 11.29 6.11
CA PRO A 79 -1.57 10.93 6.65
C PRO A 79 -2.55 10.52 5.53
N VAL A 80 -3.55 9.72 5.90
CA VAL A 80 -4.68 9.35 5.04
C VAL A 80 -5.99 9.56 5.80
N PRO A 81 -6.95 10.33 5.26
CA PRO A 81 -8.28 10.47 5.85
C PRO A 81 -9.05 9.14 5.86
N LEU A 82 -9.92 8.94 6.86
CA LEU A 82 -10.68 7.69 7.00
C LEU A 82 -11.54 7.35 5.77
N PRO A 83 -12.28 8.27 5.15
CA PRO A 83 -13.07 7.92 3.97
C PRO A 83 -12.20 7.48 2.78
N THR A 84 -10.99 8.04 2.65
CA THR A 84 -10.00 7.60 1.67
C THR A 84 -9.45 6.22 2.02
N LEU A 85 -9.21 5.94 3.30
CA LEU A 85 -8.75 4.63 3.78
C LEU A 85 -9.81 3.54 3.52
N ASP A 86 -11.07 3.83 3.84
CA ASP A 86 -12.21 2.94 3.61
C ASP A 86 -12.38 2.64 2.11
N GLY A 87 -12.15 3.64 1.25
CA GLY A 87 -12.12 3.45 -0.19
C GLY A 87 -11.07 2.41 -0.63
N LEU A 88 -9.87 2.44 -0.04
CA LEU A 88 -8.86 1.40 -0.32
C LEU A 88 -9.33 0.03 0.15
N THR A 89 -9.85 -0.07 1.37
CA THR A 89 -10.42 -1.32 1.91
C THR A 89 -11.45 -1.90 0.94
N HIS A 90 -12.37 -1.07 0.45
CA HIS A 90 -13.38 -1.47 -0.53
C HIS A 90 -12.76 -1.99 -1.85
N ALA A 91 -11.79 -1.27 -2.41
CA ALA A 91 -11.11 -1.68 -3.64
C ALA A 91 -10.35 -3.01 -3.47
N LEU A 92 -9.66 -3.19 -2.34
CA LEU A 92 -8.95 -4.44 -2.02
C LEU A 92 -9.93 -5.63 -1.92
N HIS A 93 -11.12 -5.44 -1.37
CA HIS A 93 -12.12 -6.50 -1.26
C HIS A 93 -12.84 -6.82 -2.58
N THR A 94 -13.05 -5.82 -3.44
CA THR A 94 -13.85 -5.97 -4.67
C THR A 94 -13.03 -6.41 -5.89
N LEU A 95 -11.79 -5.94 -6.02
CA LEU A 95 -10.96 -6.23 -7.19
C LEU A 95 -9.98 -7.39 -6.98
N ALA A 96 -9.70 -7.78 -5.75
CA ALA A 96 -8.74 -8.84 -5.50
C ALA A 96 -9.32 -10.20 -5.90
N VAL A 97 -8.62 -10.89 -6.80
CA VAL A 97 -8.97 -12.24 -7.21
C VAL A 97 -8.48 -13.26 -6.16
N PRO A 98 -9.15 -14.42 -5.98
CA PRO A 98 -8.78 -15.41 -4.97
C PRO A 98 -7.31 -15.86 -5.00
N ALA A 99 -6.67 -15.84 -6.19
CA ALA A 99 -5.26 -16.19 -6.37
C ALA A 99 -4.26 -15.11 -5.88
N SER A 100 -4.72 -13.88 -5.68
CA SER A 100 -3.88 -12.72 -5.30
C SER A 100 -3.93 -12.36 -3.81
N VAL A 101 -4.79 -13.05 -3.04
CA VAL A 101 -5.05 -12.78 -1.63
C VAL A 101 -4.62 -13.96 -0.78
N SER A 102 -3.52 -13.82 -0.04
CA SER A 102 -3.40 -14.61 1.17
C SER A 102 -4.52 -14.17 2.11
N ARG A 103 -5.48 -15.06 2.44
CA ARG A 103 -6.59 -14.76 3.39
C ARG A 103 -6.10 -14.26 4.77
N ARG A 104 -4.80 -14.34 5.03
CA ARG A 104 -4.13 -13.94 6.27
C ARG A 104 -3.25 -12.70 6.08
N SER A 105 -3.34 -11.97 4.98
CA SER A 105 -2.56 -10.74 4.76
C SER A 105 -3.46 -9.62 4.26
N GLY A 106 -3.19 -8.39 4.70
CA GLY A 106 -3.85 -7.20 4.16
C GLY A 106 -3.27 -6.73 2.83
N LEU A 107 -2.24 -7.39 2.29
CA LEU A 107 -1.67 -7.05 1.00
C LEU A 107 -2.26 -7.92 -0.12
N VAL A 108 -2.69 -7.27 -1.19
CA VAL A 108 -3.00 -7.91 -2.47
C VAL A 108 -1.72 -7.93 -3.31
N GLN A 109 -1.32 -9.11 -3.76
CA GLN A 109 -0.14 -9.24 -4.62
C GLN A 109 -0.50 -8.97 -6.08
N LEU A 110 0.29 -8.14 -6.75
CA LEU A 110 0.10 -7.76 -8.15
C LEU A 110 1.33 -8.13 -9.00
N GLU A 111 1.10 -8.43 -10.27
CA GLU A 111 2.17 -8.71 -11.22
C GLU A 111 2.50 -7.51 -12.10
N ARG A 112 1.49 -6.69 -12.45
CA ARG A 112 1.63 -5.61 -13.42
C ARG A 112 1.40 -4.25 -12.77
N MET A 113 2.17 -3.27 -13.21
CA MET A 113 2.06 -1.88 -12.76
C MET A 113 0.68 -1.26 -13.03
N LYS A 114 0.09 -1.57 -14.18
CA LYS A 114 -1.24 -1.04 -14.56
C LYS A 114 -2.34 -1.47 -13.58
N ASP A 115 -2.16 -2.60 -12.91
CA ASP A 115 -3.13 -3.10 -11.95
C ASP A 115 -3.18 -2.19 -10.71
N LEU A 116 -2.05 -1.59 -10.27
CA LEU A 116 -2.09 -0.58 -9.20
C LEU A 116 -3.04 0.57 -9.54
N SER A 117 -2.99 1.07 -10.77
CA SER A 117 -3.81 2.20 -11.19
C SER A 117 -5.30 1.89 -11.13
N ALA A 118 -5.69 0.66 -11.47
CA ALA A 118 -7.07 0.21 -11.34
C ALA A 118 -7.54 0.19 -9.87
N PHE A 119 -6.70 -0.30 -8.95
CA PHE A 119 -7.01 -0.24 -7.52
C PHE A 119 -7.11 1.20 -7.00
N MET A 120 -6.24 2.12 -7.44
CA MET A 120 -6.31 3.53 -7.02
C MET A 120 -7.59 4.20 -7.51
N GLN A 121 -8.00 3.91 -8.76
CA GLN A 121 -9.25 4.44 -9.33
C GLN A 121 -10.47 3.91 -8.58
N ALA A 122 -10.52 2.61 -8.29
CA ALA A 122 -11.61 2.02 -7.52
C ALA A 122 -11.66 2.54 -6.08
N ALA A 123 -10.50 2.73 -5.45
CA ALA A 123 -10.41 3.28 -4.10
C ALA A 123 -10.91 4.73 -4.05
N ASP A 124 -10.54 5.54 -5.04
CA ASP A 124 -10.98 6.93 -5.16
C ASP A 124 -12.48 7.03 -5.50
N ALA A 125 -13.02 6.11 -6.29
CA ALA A 125 -14.44 6.06 -6.63
C ALA A 125 -15.32 5.63 -5.44
N ALA A 126 -14.77 4.82 -4.53
CA ALA A 126 -15.46 4.38 -3.31
C ALA A 126 -15.44 5.42 -2.19
N ALA A 127 -14.55 6.42 -2.25
CA ALA A 127 -14.51 7.52 -1.29
C ALA A 127 -15.58 8.59 -1.64
N PRO A 128 -16.34 9.11 -0.66
CA PRO A 128 -17.32 10.16 -0.92
C PRO A 128 -16.65 11.51 -1.27
N PRO A 129 -17.32 12.41 -2.00
CA PRO A 129 -16.88 13.81 -2.11
C PRO A 129 -16.82 14.47 -0.72
N PRO A 130 -15.83 15.34 -0.42
CA PRO A 130 -14.81 15.92 -1.30
C PRO A 130 -13.45 15.17 -1.27
N PHE A 131 -13.39 13.91 -0.83
CA PHE A 131 -12.11 13.18 -0.66
C PHE A 131 -11.43 12.74 -1.97
N HIS A 132 -11.85 13.35 -3.08
CA HIS A 132 -11.17 13.31 -4.38
C HIS A 132 -10.08 14.40 -4.47
N GLY A 133 -9.31 14.42 -5.56
CA GLY A 133 -8.26 15.43 -5.73
C GLY A 133 -7.02 15.14 -4.89
N THR A 134 -6.48 16.11 -4.15
CA THR A 134 -5.17 16.01 -3.45
C THR A 134 -5.15 14.97 -2.33
N LEU A 135 -6.30 14.63 -1.76
CA LEU A 135 -6.43 13.63 -0.70
C LEU A 135 -6.52 12.19 -1.25
N SER A 136 -6.78 12.04 -2.55
CA SER A 136 -7.03 10.77 -3.20
C SER A 136 -5.79 9.86 -3.28
N TRP A 137 -6.01 8.56 -3.45
CA TRP A 137 -4.95 7.58 -3.69
C TRP A 137 -4.25 7.82 -5.02
N ALA A 138 -4.98 8.16 -6.08
CA ALA A 138 -4.38 8.46 -7.38
C ALA A 138 -3.49 9.71 -7.32
N ALA A 139 -3.87 10.74 -6.57
CA ALA A 139 -3.03 11.93 -6.39
C ALA A 139 -1.75 11.61 -5.59
N PHE A 140 -1.89 10.89 -4.47
CA PHE A 140 -0.75 10.42 -3.68
C PHE A 140 0.23 9.59 -4.52
N TYR A 141 -0.30 8.65 -5.31
CA TYR A 141 0.48 7.82 -6.21
C TYR A 141 1.21 8.65 -7.27
N ARG A 142 0.52 9.59 -7.94
CA ARG A 142 1.15 10.47 -8.94
C ARG A 142 2.25 11.36 -8.35
N GLN A 143 2.04 11.90 -7.14
CA GLN A 143 3.03 12.75 -6.48
C GLN A 143 4.33 11.99 -6.20
N ALA A 144 4.23 10.73 -5.75
CA ALA A 144 5.37 9.89 -5.45
C ALA A 144 6.31 9.61 -6.64
N TRP A 145 5.80 9.74 -7.87
CA TRP A 145 6.58 9.59 -9.11
C TRP A 145 7.15 10.92 -9.64
N ARG A 146 6.56 12.06 -9.27
CA ARG A 146 7.04 13.38 -9.70
C ARG A 146 8.26 13.88 -8.91
N ALA A 147 8.52 13.34 -7.72
CA ALA A 147 9.62 13.75 -6.85
C ALA A 147 10.99 13.13 -7.22
N SER A 148 11.25 12.88 -8.52
CA SER A 148 12.50 12.25 -9.01
C SER A 148 13.50 13.30 -9.47
#